data_AF-A0A126YBY4-F1
#
_entry.id   AF-A0A126YBY4-F1
#
_cell.length_a   1.000
_cell.length_b   1.000
_cell.length_c   1.000
_cell.angle_alpha   90.00
_cell.angle_beta   90.00
_cell.angle_gamma   90.00
#
_symmetry.space_group_name_H-M   'P 1'
#
loop_
_entity.id
_entity.type
_entity.pdbx_description
1 polymer ?
#
loop_
_entity_poly.entity_id
_entity_poly.type
_entity_poly.pdbx_seq_one_letter_code
_entity_poly.pdbx_strand_id
1 'polypeptide(L)' 'MTDGPRERGAEAVRADGNRATQLWMLDPHREPPPTLTGPLRAEAARPDLHQLCHWAAFTHQGNPAPGRPISLA' A
#
# COMPACT_ATOMS: atom_id res chain seq x y z
N MET A 1 14.78 27.95 -3.91
CA MET A 1 13.61 27.59 -4.74
C MET A 1 12.77 26.64 -3.89
N THR A 2 11.86 27.20 -3.09
CA THR A 2 11.11 26.48 -2.05
C THR A 2 9.79 25.95 -2.61
N ASP A 3 9.51 24.69 -2.30
CA ASP A 3 8.22 23.99 -2.47
C ASP A 3 7.02 24.94 -2.21
N GLY A 4 6.20 25.13 -3.24
CA GLY A 4 5.06 26.05 -3.23
C GLY A 4 3.84 25.47 -2.48
N PRO A 5 2.85 26.29 -2.07
CA PRO A 5 1.67 25.83 -1.31
C PRO A 5 0.90 24.63 -1.92
N ARG A 6 1.01 24.43 -3.25
CA ARG A 6 0.39 23.30 -3.96
C ARG A 6 1.09 21.96 -3.73
N GLU A 7 2.41 21.97 -3.58
CA GLU A 7 3.21 20.76 -3.38
C GLU A 7 3.02 20.22 -1.95
N ARG A 8 3.02 21.09 -0.93
CA ARG A 8 2.58 20.74 0.44
C ARG A 8 1.18 20.14 0.52
N GLY A 9 0.22 20.67 -0.26
CA GLY A 9 -1.14 20.13 -0.32
C GLY A 9 -1.18 18.72 -0.91
N ALA A 10 -0.40 18.46 -1.97
CA ALA A 10 -0.29 17.15 -2.59
C ALA A 10 0.47 16.13 -1.72
N GLU A 11 1.44 16.57 -0.92
CA GLU A 11 2.11 15.73 0.07
C GLU A 11 1.16 15.29 1.18
N ALA A 12 0.37 16.20 1.75
CA ALA A 12 -0.61 15.88 2.78
C ALA A 12 -1.64 14.84 2.31
N VAL A 13 -2.21 15.02 1.11
CA VAL A 13 -3.17 14.05 0.52
C VAL A 13 -2.54 12.67 0.31
N ARG A 14 -1.28 12.61 -0.14
CA ARG A 14 -0.55 11.35 -0.28
C ARG A 14 -0.28 10.69 1.07
N ALA A 15 0.11 11.47 2.07
CA ALA A 15 0.36 10.98 3.42
C ALA A 15 -0.91 10.39 4.04
N ASP A 16 -2.05 11.07 3.90
CA ASP A 16 -3.34 10.58 4.38
C ASP A 16 -3.77 9.29 3.67
N GLY A 17 -3.58 9.22 2.34
CA GLY A 17 -3.84 8.00 1.57
C GLY A 17 -3.00 6.81 2.04
N ASN A 18 -1.69 7.02 2.25
CA ASN A 18 -0.81 5.97 2.77
C ASN A 18 -1.21 5.53 4.17
N ARG A 19 -1.56 6.48 5.05
CA ARG A 19 -2.01 6.15 6.41
C ARG A 19 -3.28 5.32 6.39
N ALA A 20 -4.26 5.68 5.57
CA ALA A 20 -5.49 4.91 5.40
C ALA A 20 -5.19 3.48 4.90
N THR A 21 -4.30 3.32 3.92
CA THR A 21 -3.88 2.01 3.41
C THR A 21 -3.20 1.16 4.49
N GLN A 22 -2.28 1.74 5.25
CA GLN A 22 -1.57 1.01 6.31
C GLN A 22 -2.51 0.57 7.45
N LEU A 23 -3.45 1.43 7.83
CA LEU A 23 -4.47 1.06 8.83
C LEU A 23 -5.36 -0.08 8.32
N TRP A 24 -5.76 -0.04 7.05
CA TRP A 24 -6.51 -1.13 6.42
C TRP A 24 -5.72 -2.45 6.42
N MET A 25 -4.43 -2.42 6.09
CA MET A 25 -3.57 -3.61 6.03
C MET A 25 -3.49 -4.37 7.37
N LEU A 26 -3.60 -3.66 8.49
CA LEU A 26 -3.42 -4.21 9.83
C LEU A 26 -4.73 -4.51 10.56
N ASP A 27 -5.88 -4.19 9.95
CA ASP A 27 -7.19 -4.42 10.54
C ASP A 27 -7.65 -5.89 10.33
N PRO A 28 -7.88 -6.67 11.40
CA PRO A 28 -8.39 -8.04 11.31
C PRO A 28 -9.83 -8.12 10.78
N HIS A 29 -10.58 -7.03 10.85
CA HIS A 29 -11.97 -6.91 10.38
C HIS A 29 -12.11 -6.06 9.12
N ARG A 30 -11.00 -5.87 8.39
CA ARG A 30 -10.99 -5.06 7.17
C ARG A 30 -11.93 -5.62 6.10
N GLU A 31 -12.63 -4.73 5.44
CA GLU A 31 -13.41 -5.03 4.24
C GLU A 31 -12.62 -4.65 2.98
N PRO A 32 -12.59 -5.49 1.93
CA PRO A 32 -11.96 -5.13 0.67
C PRO A 32 -12.57 -3.85 0.09
N PRO A 33 -11.77 -2.84 -0.31
CA PRO A 33 -12.28 -1.65 -0.97
C PRO A 33 -13.20 -2.00 -2.14
N PRO A 34 -14.34 -1.31 -2.31
CA PRO A 34 -15.35 -1.68 -3.30
C PRO A 34 -14.86 -1.57 -4.75
N THR A 35 -13.76 -0.84 -4.97
CA THR A 35 -13.08 -0.70 -6.27
C THR A 35 -12.21 -1.91 -6.63
N LEU A 36 -11.84 -2.77 -5.67
CA LEU A 36 -11.11 -4.00 -5.95
C LEU A 36 -12.05 -5.05 -6.53
N THR A 37 -11.61 -5.67 -7.62
CA THR A 37 -12.40 -6.67 -8.34
C THR A 37 -11.56 -7.91 -8.65
N GLY A 38 -12.23 -9.00 -9.00
CA GLY A 38 -11.59 -10.23 -9.45
C GLY A 38 -10.60 -10.82 -8.42
N PRO A 39 -9.44 -11.34 -8.88
CA PRO A 39 -8.46 -11.99 -8.01
C PRO A 39 -7.95 -11.10 -6.89
N LEU A 40 -7.80 -9.79 -7.12
CA LEU A 40 -7.35 -8.85 -6.08
C LEU A 40 -8.37 -8.72 -4.95
N ARG A 41 -9.66 -8.81 -5.26
CA ARG A 41 -10.71 -8.82 -4.24
C ARG A 41 -10.67 -10.10 -3.40
N ALA A 42 -10.42 -11.24 -4.04
CA ALA A 42 -10.28 -12.52 -3.34
C ALA A 42 -9.06 -12.53 -2.41
N GLU A 43 -7.91 -12.04 -2.87
CA GLU A 43 -6.71 -11.89 -2.02
C GLU A 43 -6.95 -10.91 -0.87
N ALA A 44 -7.59 -9.77 -1.13
CA ALA A 44 -7.91 -8.79 -0.10
C ALA A 44 -8.85 -9.34 1.00
N ALA A 45 -9.66 -10.36 0.69
CA ALA A 45 -10.59 -10.99 1.62
C ALA A 45 -9.95 -12.10 2.50
N ARG A 46 -8.66 -12.40 2.32
CA ARG A 46 -7.97 -13.44 3.10
C ARG A 46 -7.96 -13.13 4.61
N PRO A 47 -8.33 -14.07 5.50
CA PRO A 47 -8.49 -13.76 6.93
C PRO A 47 -7.16 -13.46 7.65
N ASP A 48 -6.05 -14.02 7.17
CA ASP A 48 -4.71 -13.96 7.76
C ASP A 48 -3.90 -12.70 7.36
N LEU A 49 -4.37 -11.95 6.37
CA LEU A 49 -3.61 -10.87 5.76
C LEU A 49 -3.35 -9.70 6.74
N HIS A 50 -4.06 -9.59 7.86
CA HIS A 50 -3.78 -8.58 8.90
C HIS A 50 -2.43 -8.79 9.61
N GLN A 51 -1.83 -9.98 9.49
CA GLN A 51 -0.55 -10.29 10.12
C GLN A 51 0.61 -9.52 9.48
N LEU A 52 1.46 -8.93 10.31
CA LEU A 52 2.62 -8.12 9.89
C LEU A 52 3.56 -8.85 8.92
N CYS A 53 3.72 -10.17 9.06
CA CYS A 53 4.60 -10.97 8.21
C CYS A 53 4.20 -10.92 6.73
N HIS A 54 2.91 -10.75 6.41
CA HIS A 54 2.41 -10.64 5.04
C HIS A 54 2.76 -9.30 4.39
N TRP A 55 2.98 -8.25 5.19
CA TRP A 55 3.24 -6.89 4.70
C TRP A 55 4.68 -6.42 4.91
N ALA A 56 5.50 -7.16 5.66
CA ALA A 56 6.84 -6.74 6.03
C ALA A 56 7.70 -6.34 4.81
N ALA A 57 7.67 -7.13 3.74
CA ALA A 57 8.39 -6.82 2.51
C ALA A 57 7.90 -5.51 1.87
N PHE A 58 6.58 -5.28 1.84
CA PHE A 58 5.99 -4.06 1.31
C PHE A 58 6.37 -2.83 2.14
N THR A 59 6.38 -2.95 3.46
CA THR A 59 6.78 -1.88 4.38
C THR A 59 8.26 -1.53 4.24
N HIS A 60 9.13 -2.54 4.07
CA HIS A 60 10.58 -2.34 3.96
C HIS A 60 11.05 -1.93 2.57
N GLN A 61 10.38 -2.36 1.50
CA GLN A 61 10.84 -2.17 0.11
C GLN A 61 9.89 -1.31 -0.74
N GLY A 62 8.71 -0.97 -0.24
CA GLY A 62 7.61 -0.42 -1.04
C GLY A 62 6.91 -1.51 -1.86
N ASN A 63 6.11 -1.11 -2.85
CA ASN A 63 5.50 -2.03 -3.82
C ASN A 63 6.56 -2.42 -4.86
N PRO A 64 7.14 -3.64 -4.85
CA PRO A 64 7.96 -4.06 -5.96
C PRO A 64 7.02 -4.28 -7.15
N ALA A 65 7.01 -3.32 -8.10
CA ALA A 65 6.48 -3.62 -9.42
C ALA A 65 7.11 -4.94 -9.92
N PRO A 66 6.35 -5.82 -10.62
CA PRO A 66 6.89 -7.08 -11.13
C PRO A 66 8.21 -6.81 -11.87
N GLY A 67 9.24 -7.51 -11.43
CA GLY A 67 10.62 -7.05 -11.41
C GLY A 67 11.15 -6.50 -12.73
N ARG A 68 11.79 -5.33 -12.65
CA ARG A 68 12.98 -5.12 -13.48
C ARG A 68 14.03 -6.09 -12.96
N PRO A 69 14.62 -6.97 -13.80
CA PRO A 69 15.66 -7.87 -13.34
C PRO A 69 16.83 -7.05 -12.77
N ILE A 70 17.32 -7.48 -11.63
CA ILE A 70 18.55 -6.98 -11.02
C ILE A 70 19.68 -7.43 -11.95
N SER A 71 20.12 -6.55 -12.85
CA SER A 71 21.26 -6.84 -13.73
C SER A 71 22.53 -6.71 -12.92
N LEU A 72 23.04 -7.83 -12.41
CA LEU A 72 24.43 -7.94 -11.96
C LEU A 72 25.29 -8.06 -13.22
N ALA A 73 25.80 -6.91 -13.67
CA ALA A 73 26.96 -6.82 -14.54
C ALA A 73 28.21 -6.64 -13.68
#